data_AF-A0AAE1WAP4-F1
#
_entry.id   AF-A0AAE1WAP4-F1
#
_cell.length_a   1.000
_cell.length_b   1.000
_cell.length_c   1.000
_cell.angle_alpha   90.00
_cell.angle_beta   90.00
_cell.angle_gamma   90.00
#
_symmetry.space_group_name_H-M   'P 1'
#
loop_
_entity.id
_entity.type
_entity.pdbx_description
1 polymer ?
#
loop_
_entity_poly.entity_id
_entity_poly.type
_entity_poly.pdbx_seq_one_letter_code
_entity_poly.pdbx_strand_id
1 'polypeptide(L)'
;MKEPRTYEQAHQQTEWRATMHTELEALGKNQTLEVVPLPKGNSEDMIFDVKQYLDDLFTIKDLGIAKYFLGLEIARSPQGIAITQTKYITDKLQDVALSQAKTVTTPLPSGIKFTVEAGNALTNLESYRRLIGRLLYLSFTRPDILHAAQHSASSYNTLAKNIRMQPHMY
;
A
#
# COMPACT_ATOMS: atom_id res chain seq x y z
N MET A 1 20.59 15.01 -11.54
CA MET A 1 20.94 13.82 -10.75
C MET A 1 19.84 12.79 -10.85
N LYS A 2 20.18 11.50 -10.84
CA LYS A 2 19.22 10.40 -10.99
C LYS A 2 18.88 9.86 -9.61
N GLU A 3 17.62 9.97 -9.22
CA GLU A 3 17.15 9.51 -7.91
C GLU A 3 17.28 7.98 -7.79
N PRO A 4 17.93 7.47 -6.73
CA PRO A 4 18.08 6.03 -6.51
C PRO A 4 16.72 5.43 -6.17
N ARG A 5 16.43 4.25 -6.74
CA ARG A 5 15.14 3.57 -6.56
C ARG A 5 15.16 2.51 -5.47
N THR A 6 16.34 2.27 -4.87
CA THR A 6 16.57 1.24 -3.87
C THR A 6 17.60 1.72 -2.85
N TYR A 7 17.52 1.20 -1.63
CA TYR A 7 18.44 1.53 -0.55
C TYR A 7 19.90 1.23 -0.92
N GLU A 8 20.16 0.08 -1.56
CA GLU A 8 21.53 -0.30 -1.95
C GLU A 8 22.15 0.69 -2.95
N GLN A 9 21.36 1.18 -3.91
CA GLN A 9 21.80 2.19 -4.88
C GLN A 9 22.04 3.56 -4.25
N ALA A 10 21.26 3.92 -3.21
CA ALA A 10 21.43 5.14 -2.45
C ALA A 10 22.66 5.06 -1.53
N HIS A 11 22.91 3.90 -0.92
CA HIS A 11 24.02 3.66 0.00
C HIS A 11 25.40 3.77 -0.66
N GLN A 12 25.50 3.48 -1.95
CA GLN A 12 26.75 3.63 -2.71
C GLN A 12 27.05 5.09 -3.10
N GLN A 13 26.11 6.01 -2.94
CA GLN A 13 26.28 7.42 -3.31
C GLN A 13 26.61 8.27 -2.08
N THR A 14 27.79 8.87 -2.07
CA THR A 14 28.31 9.69 -0.96
C THR A 14 27.42 10.88 -0.63
N GLU A 15 26.85 11.54 -1.64
CA GLU A 15 25.98 12.70 -1.47
C GLU A 15 24.62 12.34 -0.84
N TRP A 16 24.06 11.18 -1.19
CA TRP A 16 22.84 10.67 -0.55
C TRP A 16 23.08 10.31 0.91
N ARG A 17 24.26 9.76 1.24
CA ARG A 17 24.67 9.52 2.63
C ARG A 17 24.82 10.82 3.41
N ALA A 18 25.47 11.82 2.84
CA ALA A 18 25.65 13.13 3.47
C ALA A 18 24.30 13.84 3.70
N THR A 19 23.39 13.75 2.73
CA THR A 19 22.03 14.31 2.84
C THR A 19 21.23 13.58 3.92
N MET A 20 21.24 12.24 3.93
CA MET A 20 20.58 11.43 4.97
C MET A 20 21.13 11.71 6.37
N HIS A 21 22.44 11.95 6.50
CA HIS A 21 23.06 12.31 7.78
C HIS A 21 22.62 13.69 8.25
N THR A 22 22.58 14.67 7.34
CA THR A 22 22.09 16.03 7.62
C THR A 22 20.62 16.00 8.05
N GLU A 23 19.78 15.22 7.37
CA GLU A 23 18.38 15.05 7.73
C GLU A 23 18.22 14.37 9.10
N LEU A 24 18.98 13.29 9.38
CA LEU A 24 18.98 12.65 10.70
C LEU A 24 19.39 13.61 11.82
N GLU A 25 20.40 14.46 11.60
CA GLU A 25 20.81 15.49 12.55
C GLU A 25 19.74 16.58 12.73
N ALA A 26 19.07 16.99 11.64
CA ALA A 26 17.98 17.96 11.69
C ALA A 26 16.79 17.41 12.49
N LEU A 27 16.46 16.13 12.32
CA LEU A 27 15.42 15.44 13.10
C LEU A 27 15.80 15.32 14.58
N GLY A 28 17.07 15.08 14.90
CA GLY A 28 17.56 15.06 16.28
C GLY A 28 17.51 16.43 16.98
N LYS A 29 17.74 17.53 16.23
CA LYS A 29 17.64 18.91 16.77
C LYS A 29 16.22 19.33 17.12
N ASN A 30 15.22 18.78 16.43
CA ASN A 30 13.81 19.15 16.62
C ASN A 30 13.13 18.43 17.80
N GLN A 31 13.86 17.60 18.57
CA GLN A 31 13.35 16.83 19.72
C GLN A 31 12.08 16.00 19.43
N THR A 32 11.76 15.76 18.16
CA THR A 32 10.48 15.15 17.76
C THR A 32 10.59 13.64 17.59
N LEU A 33 11.81 13.11 17.43
CA LEU A 33 12.08 11.70 17.20
C LEU A 33 13.36 11.30 17.95
N GLU A 34 13.22 10.41 18.94
CA GLU A 34 14.36 9.79 19.59
C GLU A 34 14.87 8.65 18.69
N VAL A 35 16.18 8.65 18.41
CA VAL A 35 16.81 7.58 17.63
C VAL A 35 16.95 6.36 18.52
N VAL A 36 16.00 5.43 18.43
CA VAL A 36 16.02 4.19 19.20
C VAL A 36 16.91 3.16 18.48
N PRO A 37 17.94 2.61 19.13
CA PRO A 37 18.73 1.53 18.54
C PRO A 37 17.85 0.32 18.26
N LEU A 38 18.04 -0.32 17.10
CA LEU A 38 17.37 -1.57 16.79
C LEU A 38 17.78 -2.62 17.84
N PRO A 39 16.83 -3.29 18.52
CA PRO A 39 17.18 -4.37 19.44
C PRO A 39 17.92 -5.49 18.68
N LYS A 40 18.89 -6.14 19.34
CA LYS A 40 19.69 -7.23 18.76
C LYS A 40 19.25 -8.55 19.35
N GLY A 41 18.67 -9.46 18.57
CA GLY A 41 18.28 -10.78 19.07
C GLY A 41 17.28 -11.50 18.20
N ASN A 42 16.93 -12.73 18.57
CA ASN A 42 15.94 -13.56 17.88
C ASN A 42 14.57 -12.86 17.85
N SER A 43 13.72 -13.16 16.85
CA SER A 43 12.55 -12.33 16.55
C SER A 43 11.54 -12.17 17.70
N GLU A 44 11.43 -13.14 18.61
CA GLU A 44 10.47 -13.09 19.72
C GLU A 44 10.90 -12.16 20.85
N ASP A 45 12.16 -12.19 21.26
CA ASP A 45 12.71 -11.29 22.28
C ASP A 45 12.60 -9.83 21.81
N MET A 46 12.90 -9.56 20.53
CA MET A 46 12.72 -8.23 19.95
C MET A 46 11.25 -7.78 19.93
N ILE A 47 10.31 -8.67 19.65
CA ILE A 47 8.87 -8.34 19.69
C ILE A 47 8.47 -7.99 21.12
N PHE A 48 8.98 -8.70 22.12
CA PHE A 48 8.73 -8.41 23.52
C PHE A 48 9.30 -7.05 23.94
N ASP A 49 10.58 -6.79 23.63
CA ASP A 49 11.24 -5.51 23.96
C ASP A 49 10.51 -4.32 23.35
N VAL A 50 10.09 -4.44 22.08
CA VAL A 50 9.31 -3.38 21.40
C VAL A 50 7.94 -3.20 22.03
N LYS A 51 7.26 -4.29 22.42
CA LYS A 51 5.97 -4.20 23.12
C LYS A 51 6.13 -3.47 24.46
N GLN A 52 7.13 -3.84 25.25
CA GLN A 52 7.39 -3.20 26.55
C GLN A 52 7.70 -1.72 26.38
N TYR A 53 8.61 -1.38 25.45
CA TYR A 53 8.95 0.01 25.17
C TYR A 53 7.73 0.86 24.75
N LEU A 54 6.86 0.31 23.90
CA LEU A 54 5.64 1.00 23.50
C LEU A 54 4.62 1.12 24.63
N ASP A 55 4.56 0.14 25.53
CA ASP A 55 3.67 0.17 26.70
C ASP A 55 4.10 1.22 27.72
N ASP A 56 5.40 1.34 27.96
CA ASP A 56 5.98 2.34 28.84
C ASP A 56 5.70 3.77 28.33
N LEU A 57 5.68 3.98 27.01
CA LEU A 57 5.43 5.28 26.39
C LEU A 57 3.95 5.65 26.22
N PHE A 58 3.12 4.69 25.82
CA PHE A 58 1.76 4.96 25.35
C PHE A 58 0.68 4.16 26.07
N THR A 59 1.03 3.26 26.98
CA THR A 59 0.12 2.29 27.60
C THR A 59 -0.67 1.52 26.54
N ILE A 60 -0.08 0.45 26.01
CA ILE A 60 -0.66 -0.34 24.93
C ILE A 60 -1.25 -1.65 25.46
N LYS A 61 -2.29 -2.13 24.78
CA LYS A 61 -2.85 -3.44 25.08
C LYS A 61 -2.28 -4.48 24.13
N ASP A 62 -1.60 -5.50 24.67
CA ASP A 62 -1.24 -6.68 23.88
C ASP A 62 -2.50 -7.52 23.61
N LEU A 63 -2.85 -7.64 22.33
CA LEU A 63 -3.96 -8.47 21.85
C LEU A 63 -3.51 -9.90 21.50
N GLY A 64 -2.24 -10.21 21.72
CA GLY A 64 -1.62 -11.47 21.38
C GLY A 64 -1.32 -11.59 19.88
N ILE A 65 -1.36 -12.81 19.38
CA ILE A 65 -1.03 -13.12 17.99
C ILE A 65 -2.11 -12.54 17.06
N ALA A 66 -1.68 -11.66 16.14
CA ALA A 66 -2.57 -10.98 15.20
C ALA A 66 -3.35 -11.97 14.31
N LYS A 67 -4.67 -12.03 14.45
CA LYS A 67 -5.57 -12.81 13.58
C LYS A 67 -6.17 -11.99 12.45
N TYR A 68 -6.32 -10.68 12.67
CA TYR A 68 -6.89 -9.75 11.71
C TYR A 68 -6.10 -8.45 11.71
N PHE A 69 -5.81 -7.90 10.52
CA PHE A 69 -5.16 -6.60 10.39
C PHE A 69 -5.58 -5.91 9.09
N LEU A 70 -6.19 -4.73 9.17
CA LEU A 70 -6.67 -3.94 8.01
C LEU A 70 -7.62 -4.67 7.04
N GLY A 71 -8.25 -5.78 7.45
CA GLY A 71 -9.07 -6.62 6.57
C GLY A 71 -8.32 -7.83 5.98
N LEU A 72 -7.04 -8.00 6.31
CA LEU A 72 -6.33 -9.26 6.18
C LEU A 72 -6.72 -10.18 7.33
N GLU A 73 -6.93 -11.45 7.02
CA GLU A 73 -7.13 -12.55 7.96
C GLU A 73 -5.86 -13.39 7.93
N ILE A 74 -5.29 -13.66 9.11
CA ILE A 74 -4.00 -14.33 9.24
C ILE A 74 -4.23 -15.64 10.00
N ALA A 75 -4.11 -16.76 9.29
CA ALA A 75 -4.14 -18.09 9.85
C ALA A 75 -2.71 -18.62 10.00
N ARG A 76 -2.37 -19.18 11.16
CA ARG A 76 -1.06 -19.78 11.43
C ARG A 76 -1.23 -21.26 11.76
N SER A 77 -0.33 -22.06 11.24
CA SER A 77 -0.25 -23.51 11.46
C SER A 77 1.23 -23.91 11.56
N PRO A 78 1.56 -25.11 12.08
CA PRO A 78 2.93 -25.62 12.03
C PRO A 78 3.52 -25.69 10.62
N GLN A 79 2.67 -25.75 9.58
CA GLN A 79 3.07 -25.78 8.17
C GLN A 79 3.36 -24.38 7.59
N GLY A 80 2.98 -23.31 8.29
CA GLY A 80 3.22 -21.94 7.86
C GLY A 80 2.07 -20.98 8.13
N ILE A 81 2.12 -19.83 7.46
CA ILE A 81 1.17 -18.72 7.59
C ILE A 81 0.37 -18.58 6.30
N ALA A 82 -0.95 -18.56 6.41
CA ALA A 82 -1.86 -18.21 5.32
C ALA A 82 -2.47 -16.84 5.59
N ILE A 83 -2.53 -16.00 4.54
CA ILE A 83 -3.11 -14.67 4.58
C ILE A 83 -4.23 -14.60 3.55
N THR A 84 -5.43 -14.20 3.99
CA THR A 84 -6.62 -14.07 3.13
C THR A 84 -7.29 -12.71 3.34
N GLN A 85 -8.22 -12.35 2.46
CA GLN A 85 -9.04 -11.12 2.56
C GLN A 85 -10.52 -11.42 2.32
N THR A 86 -10.99 -12.62 2.66
CA THR A 86 -12.32 -13.12 2.31
C THR A 86 -13.42 -12.20 2.80
N LYS A 87 -13.39 -11.79 4.07
CA LYS A 87 -14.37 -10.84 4.61
C LYS A 87 -14.33 -9.50 3.88
N TYR A 88 -13.14 -8.94 3.66
CA TYR A 88 -13.01 -7.67 2.95
C TYR A 88 -13.58 -7.75 1.52
N ILE A 89 -13.33 -8.84 0.79
CA ILE A 89 -13.91 -9.07 -0.54
C ILE A 89 -15.44 -9.10 -0.47
N THR A 90 -16.00 -9.90 0.45
CA THR A 90 -17.44 -10.05 0.61
C THR A 90 -18.11 -8.73 0.94
N ASP A 91 -17.58 -7.98 1.90
CA ASP A 91 -18.09 -6.66 2.31
C ASP A 91 -18.06 -5.69 1.11
N LYS A 92 -16.96 -5.69 0.34
CA LYS A 92 -16.81 -4.79 -0.81
C LYS A 92 -17.70 -5.16 -1.99
N LEU A 93 -17.98 -6.43 -2.21
CA LEU A 93 -18.96 -6.88 -3.21
C LEU A 93 -20.38 -6.48 -2.81
N GLN A 94 -20.71 -6.55 -1.52
CA GLN A 94 -22.00 -6.10 -1.00
C GLN A 94 -22.18 -4.59 -1.16
N ASP A 95 -21.14 -3.79 -0.88
CA ASP A 95 -21.16 -2.32 -1.05
C ASP A 95 -21.56 -1.87 -2.48
N VAL A 96 -21.30 -2.70 -3.48
CA VAL A 96 -21.57 -2.39 -4.90
C VAL A 96 -22.67 -3.27 -5.51
N ALA A 97 -23.41 -4.03 -4.69
CA ALA A 97 -24.45 -4.96 -5.10
C ALA A 97 -23.98 -6.01 -6.13
N LEU A 98 -22.72 -6.43 -6.06
CA LEU A 98 -22.11 -7.46 -6.93
C LEU A 98 -21.94 -8.81 -6.22
N SER A 99 -22.63 -9.05 -5.12
CA SER A 99 -22.55 -10.33 -4.37
C SER A 99 -22.97 -11.56 -5.19
N GLN A 100 -23.76 -11.36 -6.26
CA GLN A 100 -24.23 -12.40 -7.18
C GLN A 100 -23.54 -12.33 -8.56
N ALA A 101 -22.46 -11.56 -8.69
CA ALA A 101 -21.75 -11.42 -9.95
C ALA A 101 -21.11 -12.75 -10.39
N LYS A 102 -21.20 -13.03 -11.70
CA LYS A 102 -20.62 -14.25 -12.28
C LYS A 102 -19.09 -14.20 -12.20
N THR A 103 -18.48 -15.27 -11.71
CA THR A 103 -17.01 -15.41 -11.69
C THR A 103 -16.46 -15.42 -13.11
N VAL A 104 -15.39 -14.65 -13.32
CA VAL A 104 -14.63 -14.63 -14.58
C VAL A 104 -13.24 -15.18 -14.30
N THR A 105 -12.76 -16.07 -15.17
CA THR A 105 -11.42 -16.70 -15.05
C THR A 105 -10.30 -15.73 -15.39
N THR A 106 -10.55 -14.74 -16.24
CA THR A 106 -9.60 -13.72 -16.65
C THR A 106 -10.14 -12.32 -16.32
N PRO A 107 -9.61 -11.63 -15.30
CA PRO A 107 -10.12 -10.32 -14.87
C PRO A 107 -10.02 -9.23 -15.95
N LEU A 108 -9.07 -9.37 -16.87
CA LEU A 108 -8.89 -8.47 -18.01
C LEU A 108 -8.38 -9.25 -19.23
N PRO A 109 -9.18 -9.37 -20.32
CA PRO A 109 -8.75 -10.01 -21.56
C PRO A 109 -7.48 -9.35 -22.14
N SER A 110 -6.57 -10.16 -22.68
CA SER A 110 -5.40 -9.67 -23.41
C SER A 110 -5.81 -8.97 -24.71
N GLY A 111 -5.15 -7.84 -25.03
CA GLY A 111 -5.38 -7.11 -26.28
C GLY A 111 -6.37 -5.95 -26.22
N ILE A 112 -6.98 -5.65 -25.06
CA ILE A 112 -7.82 -4.46 -24.89
C ILE A 112 -6.92 -3.21 -24.90
N LYS A 113 -7.01 -2.41 -25.96
CA LYS A 113 -6.43 -1.06 -26.00
C LYS A 113 -7.45 -0.08 -25.44
N PHE A 114 -7.23 0.40 -24.22
CA PHE A 114 -8.00 1.51 -23.67
C PHE A 114 -7.49 2.81 -24.31
N THR A 115 -8.21 3.33 -25.29
CA THR A 115 -7.95 4.67 -25.86
C THR A 115 -8.51 5.74 -24.91
N VAL A 116 -7.71 6.77 -24.64
CA VAL A 116 -8.10 7.92 -23.79
C VAL A 116 -9.33 8.67 -24.37
N GLU A 117 -9.59 8.50 -25.66
CA GLU A 117 -10.67 9.15 -26.40
C GLU A 117 -12.00 8.40 -26.39
N ALA A 118 -12.01 7.12 -25.97
CA ALA A 118 -13.22 6.29 -26.00
C ALA A 118 -13.96 6.31 -24.65
N GLY A 119 -14.65 7.42 -24.35
CA GLY A 119 -15.58 7.46 -23.22
C GLY A 119 -15.99 8.86 -22.79
N ASN A 120 -17.14 8.95 -22.12
CA ASN A 120 -17.56 10.17 -21.44
C ASN A 120 -16.56 10.50 -20.32
N ALA A 121 -16.33 11.80 -20.07
CA ALA A 121 -15.53 12.24 -18.94
C ALA A 121 -16.03 11.57 -17.65
N LEU A 122 -15.09 11.03 -16.85
CA LEU A 122 -15.41 10.43 -15.55
C LEU A 122 -16.15 11.45 -14.70
N THR A 123 -17.43 11.22 -14.47
CA THR A 123 -18.32 12.17 -13.77
C THR A 123 -17.91 12.38 -12.32
N ASN A 124 -17.22 11.40 -11.72
CA ASN A 124 -16.70 11.49 -10.35
C ASN A 124 -15.32 10.83 -10.24
N LEU A 125 -14.29 11.68 -10.23
CA LEU A 125 -12.88 11.29 -10.11
C LEU A 125 -12.58 10.56 -8.79
N GLU A 126 -13.23 10.97 -7.69
CA GLU A 126 -13.02 10.41 -6.35
C GLU A 126 -13.51 8.97 -6.27
N SER A 127 -14.67 8.67 -6.86
CA SER A 127 -15.24 7.32 -6.91
C SER A 127 -14.32 6.36 -7.66
N TYR A 128 -13.70 6.82 -8.75
CA TYR A 128 -12.75 6.02 -9.51
C TYR A 128 -11.42 5.82 -8.73
N ARG A 129 -10.89 6.86 -8.07
CA ARG A 129 -9.73 6.75 -7.18
C ARG A 129 -9.97 5.74 -6.05
N ARG A 130 -11.16 5.79 -5.43
CA ARG A 130 -11.57 4.86 -4.36
C ARG A 130 -11.62 3.42 -4.87
N LEU A 131 -12.16 3.20 -6.07
CA LEU A 131 -12.22 1.88 -6.69
C LEU A 131 -10.82 1.31 -6.97
N ILE A 132 -9.93 2.11 -7.57
CA ILE A 132 -8.54 1.71 -7.81
C ILE A 132 -7.84 1.36 -6.51
N GLY A 133 -8.01 2.17 -5.46
CA GLY A 133 -7.45 1.88 -4.13
C GLY A 133 -7.91 0.53 -3.59
N ARG A 134 -9.20 0.21 -3.74
CA ARG A 134 -9.74 -1.10 -3.32
C ARG A 134 -9.16 -2.25 -4.13
N LEU A 135 -9.02 -2.11 -5.45
CA LEU A 135 -8.45 -3.14 -6.33
C LEU A 135 -6.96 -3.38 -6.04
N LEU A 136 -6.18 -2.32 -5.84
CA LEU A 136 -4.78 -2.42 -5.45
C LEU A 136 -4.64 -3.08 -4.08
N TYR A 137 -5.51 -2.75 -3.13
CA TYR A 137 -5.51 -3.39 -1.82
C TYR A 137 -5.84 -4.89 -1.89
N LEU A 138 -6.77 -5.29 -2.76
CA LEU A 138 -7.09 -6.71 -3.00
C LEU A 138 -5.94 -7.47 -3.67
N SER A 139 -5.15 -6.79 -4.52
CA SER A 139 -4.07 -7.43 -5.26
C SER A 139 -2.95 -7.99 -4.36
N PHE A 140 -2.88 -7.58 -3.09
CA PHE A 140 -1.96 -8.16 -2.10
C PHE A 140 -2.23 -9.64 -1.82
N THR A 141 -3.48 -10.11 -1.90
CA THR A 141 -3.84 -11.53 -1.72
C THR A 141 -4.41 -12.17 -2.98
N ARG A 142 -4.68 -11.37 -4.03
CA ARG A 142 -5.23 -11.79 -5.32
C ARG A 142 -4.31 -11.35 -6.47
N PRO A 143 -3.18 -12.05 -6.69
CA PRO A 143 -2.24 -11.68 -7.76
C PRO A 143 -2.86 -11.78 -9.15
N ASP A 144 -3.91 -12.58 -9.33
CA ASP A 144 -4.65 -12.73 -10.58
C ASP A 144 -5.30 -11.43 -11.08
N ILE A 145 -5.66 -10.51 -10.17
CA ILE A 145 -6.22 -9.20 -10.54
C ILE A 145 -5.17 -8.08 -10.59
N LEU A 146 -3.94 -8.34 -10.18
CA LEU A 146 -2.90 -7.31 -10.01
C LEU A 146 -2.65 -6.54 -11.30
N HIS A 147 -2.52 -7.25 -12.42
CA HIS A 147 -2.31 -6.64 -13.73
C HIS A 147 -3.45 -5.67 -14.12
N ALA A 148 -4.71 -6.09 -13.91
CA ALA A 148 -5.87 -5.27 -14.20
C ALA A 148 -5.94 -4.02 -13.30
N ALA A 149 -5.60 -4.17 -12.01
CA ALA A 149 -5.57 -3.08 -11.04
C ALA A 149 -4.48 -2.05 -11.39
N GLN A 150 -3.27 -2.50 -11.71
CA GLN A 150 -2.15 -1.64 -12.11
C GLN A 150 -2.43 -0.88 -13.40
N HIS A 151 -3.01 -1.55 -14.41
CA HIS A 151 -3.39 -0.92 -15.66
C HIS A 151 -4.44 0.18 -15.42
N SER A 152 -5.46 -0.09 -14.60
CA SER A 152 -6.49 0.90 -14.22
C SER A 152 -5.88 2.12 -13.50
N ALA A 153 -4.91 1.90 -12.61
CA ALA A 153 -4.20 2.97 -11.91
C ALA A 153 -3.35 3.83 -12.86
N SER A 154 -2.71 3.22 -13.86
CA SER A 154 -1.92 3.94 -14.87
C SER A 154 -2.81 4.85 -15.73
N SER A 155 -3.96 4.34 -16.19
CA SER A 155 -4.95 5.11 -16.92
C SER A 155 -5.46 6.31 -16.11
N TYR A 156 -5.74 6.13 -14.81
CA TYR A 156 -6.10 7.22 -13.91
C TYR A 156 -5.05 8.33 -13.86
N ASN A 157 -3.79 7.96 -13.62
CA ASN A 157 -2.70 8.93 -13.50
C ASN A 157 -2.49 9.74 -14.78
N THR A 158 -2.76 9.13 -15.93
CA THR A 158 -2.69 9.80 -17.24
C THR A 158 -3.81 10.83 -17.39
N LEU A 159 -5.05 10.45 -17.06
CA LEU A 159 -6.21 11.35 -17.07
C LEU A 159 -6.06 12.51 -16.09
N ALA A 160 -5.62 12.24 -14.86
CA ALA A 160 -5.43 13.25 -13.82
C ALA A 160 -4.32 14.27 -14.19
N LYS A 161 -3.25 13.81 -14.85
CA LYS A 161 -2.21 14.70 -15.39
C LYS A 161 -2.75 15.58 -16.52
N ASN A 162 -3.56 15.04 -17.42
CA ASN A 162 -4.13 15.80 -18.53
C ASN A 162 -5.12 16.88 -18.06
N ILE A 163 -5.92 16.61 -17.03
CA ILE A 163 -6.81 17.63 -16.41
C ILE A 163 -5.97 18.71 -15.70
N ARG A 164 -4.90 18.32 -14.99
CA ARG A 164 -4.01 19.26 -14.29
C ARG A 164 -3.17 20.13 -15.24
N MET A 165 -2.95 19.69 -16.48
CA MET A 165 -2.26 20.45 -17.53
C MET A 165 -3.18 21.39 -18.33
N GLN A 166 -4.48 21.45 -18.02
CA GLN A 166 -5.43 22.42 -18.57
C GLN A 166 -5.82 23.55 -17.57
N PRO A 167 -4.90 24.26 -16.90
CA PRO A 167 -5.26 25.51 -16.24
C PRO A 167 -5.17 26.67 -17.25
N HIS A 168 -6.28 27.39 -17.41
CA HIS A 168 -6.45 28.62 -18.20
C HIS A 168 -6.81 28.46 -19.69
N MET A 169 -8.08 28.23 -19.94
CA MET A 169 -8.74 28.84 -21.09
C MET A 169 -10.16 29.25 -20.69
N TYR A 170 -10.25 30.31 -19.89
CA TYR A 170 -11.32 31.32 -19.87
C TYR A 170 -10.79 32.55 -19.15
#